data_AF-A0A3B1BEM3-F1
#
_entry.id   AF-A0A3B1BEM3-F1
#
_cell.length_a   1.000
_cell.length_b   1.000
_cell.length_c   1.000
_cell.angle_alpha   90.00
_cell.angle_beta   90.00
_cell.angle_gamma   90.00
#
_symmetry.space_group_name_H-M   'P 1'
#
loop_
_entity.id
_entity.type
_entity.pdbx_description
1 polymer ?
#
loop_
_entity_poly.entity_id
_entity_poly.type
_entity_poly.pdbx_seq_one_letter_code
_entity_poly.pdbx_strand_id
1 'polypeptide(L)'
;TADSMRLDAGAQGQLSDTNGNAVNLTGAQVVLRAGTGIGSTDTLETQTAELDVINSTGTVALTNTGSVTLSNLVTRGDIDFTNNGTVTLDNVDAGYNSGRLEMTVTNGSIVGVNRDYRERPDVTANNALINVFGDIGTLYRPVSVNVNNEFVLFSNVGSVYYYGGRPRTIIDNSTIKIGLFDALLGLSGQQLIEVETLSEIDPAIFTEVRHYNQDEISIRLPADQRYDNDEEDERRDRRRRSH
;
A
#
# COMPACT_ATOMS: atom_id res chain seq x y z
N THR A 1 13.34 11.36 -26.09
CA THR A 1 12.88 12.20 -24.97
C THR A 1 11.98 13.29 -25.49
N ALA A 2 10.74 13.37 -25.01
CA ALA A 2 9.79 14.45 -25.29
C ALA A 2 8.84 14.62 -24.09
N ASP A 3 8.05 15.70 -24.04
CA ASP A 3 7.07 15.91 -22.96
C ASP A 3 5.91 14.91 -23.07
N SER A 4 5.34 14.77 -24.27
CA SER A 4 4.37 13.72 -24.62
C SER A 4 4.77 13.05 -25.93
N MET A 5 4.54 11.75 -26.04
CA MET A 5 4.79 10.95 -27.24
C MET A 5 3.55 10.13 -27.61
N ARG A 6 3.24 10.08 -28.91
CA ARG A 6 2.16 9.24 -29.44
C ARG A 6 2.67 8.38 -30.58
N LEU A 7 2.48 7.07 -30.46
CA LEU A 7 2.69 6.11 -31.55
C LEU A 7 1.37 5.42 -31.90
N ASP A 8 1.10 5.31 -33.20
CA ASP A 8 -0.13 4.71 -33.70
C ASP A 8 0.19 3.84 -34.93
N ALA A 9 0.07 2.53 -34.78
CA ALA A 9 0.32 1.57 -35.85
C ALA A 9 -0.94 1.32 -36.72
N GLY A 10 -2.08 1.93 -36.38
CA GLY A 10 -3.35 1.68 -37.05
C GLY A 10 -3.98 0.32 -36.71
N ALA A 11 -5.16 0.07 -37.26
CA ALA A 11 -6.03 -1.06 -36.87
C ALA A 11 -5.48 -2.46 -37.20
N GLN A 12 -4.49 -2.56 -38.07
CA GLN A 12 -3.84 -3.83 -38.44
C GLN A 12 -2.33 -3.84 -38.14
N GLY A 13 -1.81 -2.75 -37.59
CA GLY A 13 -0.39 -2.65 -37.28
C GLY A 13 -0.07 -3.06 -35.86
N GLN A 14 1.22 -3.31 -35.64
CA GLN A 14 1.83 -3.56 -34.34
C GLN A 14 2.90 -2.53 -34.05
N LEU A 15 3.15 -2.28 -32.76
CA LEU A 15 4.33 -1.55 -32.30
C LEU A 15 5.34 -2.58 -31.82
N SER A 16 6.38 -2.82 -32.62
CA SER A 16 7.45 -3.76 -32.29
C SER A 16 8.67 -3.02 -31.79
N ASP A 17 9.28 -3.54 -30.73
CA ASP A 17 10.66 -3.23 -30.42
C ASP A 17 11.60 -4.27 -31.08
N THR A 18 12.82 -3.82 -31.39
CA THR A 18 13.92 -4.65 -31.91
C THR A 18 15.28 -4.22 -31.34
N ASN A 19 15.32 -3.41 -30.27
CA ASN A 19 16.57 -2.90 -29.72
C ASN A 19 16.99 -3.60 -28.41
N GLY A 20 16.28 -4.66 -28.01
CA GLY A 20 16.51 -5.34 -26.74
C GLY A 20 16.08 -4.46 -25.57
N ASN A 21 16.71 -4.63 -24.40
CA ASN A 21 16.26 -3.96 -23.17
C ASN A 21 16.57 -2.44 -23.09
N ALA A 22 16.84 -1.77 -24.21
CA ALA A 22 17.22 -0.36 -24.22
C ALA A 22 15.99 0.54 -24.30
N VAL A 23 15.83 1.45 -23.33
CA VAL A 23 14.66 2.36 -23.25
C VAL A 23 14.34 3.00 -24.61
N ASN A 24 13.16 2.66 -25.15
CA ASN A 24 12.68 3.16 -26.43
C ASN A 24 12.07 4.55 -26.28
N LEU A 25 11.26 4.73 -25.23
CA LEU A 25 10.38 5.88 -25.07
C LEU A 25 10.60 6.54 -23.71
N THR A 26 11.25 7.71 -23.69
CA THR A 26 11.34 8.59 -22.51
C THR A 26 10.47 9.83 -22.66
N GLY A 27 9.53 10.06 -21.73
CA GLY A 27 8.71 11.28 -21.70
C GLY A 27 7.74 11.33 -20.53
N ALA A 28 7.10 12.47 -20.27
CA ALA A 28 6.15 12.58 -19.16
C ALA A 28 4.89 11.73 -19.40
N GLN A 29 4.41 11.69 -20.64
CA GLN A 29 3.30 10.85 -21.09
C GLN A 29 3.66 10.07 -22.36
N VAL A 30 3.23 8.81 -22.42
CA VAL A 30 3.36 7.95 -23.61
C VAL A 30 2.00 7.36 -23.97
N VAL A 31 1.57 7.60 -25.21
CA VAL A 31 0.30 7.14 -25.78
C VAL A 31 0.58 6.13 -26.89
N LEU A 32 0.12 4.89 -26.72
CA LEU A 32 0.36 3.80 -27.68
C LEU A 32 -0.95 3.27 -28.23
N ARG A 33 -1.04 3.13 -29.56
CA ARG A 33 -2.19 2.57 -30.27
C ARG A 33 -1.76 1.52 -31.28
N ALA A 34 -2.37 0.34 -31.23
CA ALA A 34 -2.11 -0.74 -32.17
C ALA A 34 -3.34 -1.63 -32.40
N GLY A 35 -3.31 -2.41 -33.48
CA GLY A 35 -4.33 -3.39 -33.82
C GLY A 35 -4.00 -4.80 -33.31
N THR A 36 -2.75 -5.20 -33.47
CA THR A 36 -2.35 -6.61 -33.39
C THR A 36 -1.26 -6.91 -32.35
N GLY A 37 -0.84 -5.92 -31.58
CA GLY A 37 0.14 -6.09 -30.51
C GLY A 37 1.04 -4.88 -30.28
N ILE A 38 1.58 -4.83 -29.06
CA ILE A 38 2.56 -3.83 -28.62
C ILE A 38 3.64 -4.59 -27.85
N GLY A 39 4.89 -4.51 -28.28
CA GLY A 39 6.01 -5.21 -27.63
C GLY A 39 5.93 -6.75 -27.70
N SER A 40 5.13 -7.32 -28.59
CA SER A 40 4.85 -8.77 -28.61
C SER A 40 6.04 -9.65 -29.03
N THR A 41 7.05 -9.07 -29.68
CA THR A 41 8.26 -9.77 -30.15
C THR A 41 9.44 -9.50 -29.23
N ASP A 42 9.61 -8.23 -28.87
CA ASP A 42 10.55 -7.72 -27.89
C ASP A 42 9.77 -6.73 -27.03
N THR A 43 9.97 -6.78 -25.71
CA THR A 43 9.20 -5.93 -24.79
C THR A 43 9.48 -4.47 -25.13
N LEU A 44 8.48 -3.61 -25.06
CA LEU A 44 8.72 -2.19 -25.32
C LEU A 44 9.06 -1.48 -23.99
N GLU A 45 10.28 -0.95 -23.90
CA GLU A 45 10.78 -0.24 -22.72
C GLU A 45 10.43 1.24 -22.74
N THR A 46 9.86 1.70 -21.63
CA THR A 46 9.49 3.09 -21.40
C THR A 46 10.13 3.64 -20.13
N GLN A 47 10.26 4.96 -20.10
CA GLN A 47 10.51 5.73 -18.89
C GLN A 47 9.53 6.91 -18.89
N THR A 48 8.38 6.69 -18.27
CA THR A 48 7.28 7.66 -18.25
C THR A 48 6.49 7.67 -16.96
N ALA A 49 5.86 8.82 -16.67
CA ALA A 49 4.99 8.99 -15.53
C ALA A 49 3.53 8.61 -15.86
N GLU A 50 3.16 8.54 -17.14
CA GLU A 50 1.82 8.18 -17.58
C GLU A 50 1.85 7.33 -18.85
N LEU A 51 1.15 6.19 -18.81
CA LEU A 51 0.91 5.31 -19.94
C LEU A 51 -0.58 5.28 -20.29
N ASP A 52 -0.88 5.54 -21.55
CA ASP A 52 -2.20 5.36 -22.15
C ASP A 52 -2.08 4.43 -23.36
N VAL A 53 -2.43 3.16 -23.16
CA VAL A 53 -2.18 2.06 -24.09
C VAL A 53 -3.50 1.40 -24.46
N ILE A 54 -3.79 1.39 -25.76
CA ILE A 54 -4.95 0.68 -26.31
C ILE A 54 -4.49 -0.18 -27.49
N ASN A 55 -4.69 -1.47 -27.36
CA ASN A 55 -4.47 -2.45 -28.41
C ASN A 55 -5.78 -3.19 -28.72
N SER A 56 -6.04 -3.51 -29.98
CA SER A 56 -7.32 -4.15 -30.35
C SER A 56 -7.33 -5.63 -30.03
N THR A 57 -6.25 -6.35 -30.38
CA THR A 57 -6.10 -7.80 -30.17
C THR A 57 -4.63 -8.19 -30.02
N GLY A 58 -4.34 -9.32 -29.38
CA GLY A 58 -2.98 -9.81 -29.19
C GLY A 58 -2.31 -9.23 -27.95
N THR A 59 -1.01 -9.51 -27.81
CA THR A 59 -0.26 -9.23 -26.58
C THR A 59 0.17 -7.77 -26.49
N VAL A 60 0.09 -7.22 -25.28
CA VAL A 60 0.76 -5.97 -24.88
C VAL A 60 1.84 -6.34 -23.87
N ALA A 61 3.11 -6.24 -24.26
CA ALA A 61 4.25 -6.43 -23.38
C ALA A 61 5.02 -5.11 -23.22
N LEU A 62 5.14 -4.66 -21.98
CA LEU A 62 5.70 -3.35 -21.64
C LEU A 62 6.55 -3.43 -20.38
N THR A 63 7.69 -2.74 -20.39
CA THR A 63 8.50 -2.48 -19.20
C THR A 63 8.59 -0.99 -18.97
N ASN A 64 8.32 -0.51 -17.76
CA ASN A 64 8.53 0.88 -17.39
C ASN A 64 9.51 1.05 -16.23
N THR A 65 10.32 2.11 -16.28
CA THR A 65 11.15 2.55 -15.17
C THR A 65 10.61 3.84 -14.57
N GLY A 66 10.50 3.87 -13.23
CA GLY A 66 9.92 4.96 -12.46
C GLY A 66 8.48 4.67 -12.05
N SER A 67 7.92 5.56 -11.22
CA SER A 67 6.50 5.51 -10.90
C SER A 67 5.67 5.90 -12.12
N VAL A 68 4.54 5.22 -12.33
CA VAL A 68 3.71 5.39 -13.52
C VAL A 68 2.22 5.30 -13.20
N THR A 69 1.43 6.10 -13.89
CA THR A 69 -0.03 5.98 -13.92
C THR A 69 -0.44 5.25 -15.19
N LEU A 70 -1.19 4.16 -15.05
CA LEU A 70 -1.82 3.45 -16.14
C LEU A 70 -3.21 4.03 -16.37
N SER A 71 -3.29 5.12 -17.14
CA SER A 71 -4.55 5.76 -17.51
C SER A 71 -5.42 4.80 -18.32
N ASN A 72 -4.79 4.10 -19.28
CA ASN A 72 -5.33 2.89 -19.89
C ASN A 72 -4.21 1.89 -20.14
N LEU A 73 -4.49 0.61 -19.90
CA LEU A 73 -3.72 -0.50 -20.40
C LEU A 73 -4.70 -1.59 -20.85
N VAL A 74 -5.14 -1.47 -22.10
CA VAL A 74 -6.30 -2.21 -22.62
C VAL A 74 -5.93 -3.03 -23.84
N THR A 75 -6.30 -4.31 -23.84
CA THR A 75 -6.20 -5.20 -25.00
C THR A 75 -7.24 -6.31 -24.93
N ARG A 76 -7.62 -6.87 -26.10
CA ARG A 76 -8.29 -8.20 -26.15
C ARG A 76 -7.23 -9.26 -26.39
N GLY A 77 -6.52 -9.63 -25.34
CA GLY A 77 -5.37 -10.51 -25.38
C GLY A 77 -4.63 -10.46 -24.05
N ASP A 78 -3.37 -10.88 -24.06
CA ASP A 78 -2.56 -10.92 -22.84
C ASP A 78 -1.86 -9.59 -22.61
N ILE A 79 -1.68 -9.24 -21.34
CA ILE A 79 -0.90 -8.10 -20.88
C ILE A 79 0.23 -8.64 -20.03
N ASP A 80 1.47 -8.38 -20.44
CA ASP A 80 2.68 -8.66 -19.66
C ASP A 80 3.33 -7.31 -19.31
N PHE A 81 3.18 -6.87 -18.07
CA PHE A 81 3.62 -5.55 -17.63
C PHE A 81 4.63 -5.64 -16.49
N THR A 82 5.81 -5.04 -16.67
CA THR A 82 6.81 -4.91 -15.62
C THR A 82 7.05 -3.43 -15.30
N ASN A 83 7.08 -3.07 -14.01
CA ASN A 83 7.44 -1.73 -13.57
C ASN A 83 8.50 -1.73 -12.46
N ASN A 84 9.38 -0.75 -12.49
CA ASN A 84 10.31 -0.42 -11.41
C ASN A 84 9.93 0.96 -10.82
N GLY A 85 8.94 0.96 -9.93
CA GLY A 85 8.36 2.13 -9.27
C GLY A 85 6.91 1.87 -8.84
N THR A 86 6.29 2.82 -8.15
CA THR A 86 4.86 2.71 -7.79
C THR A 86 3.98 2.81 -9.02
N VAL A 87 2.99 1.92 -9.12
CA VAL A 87 2.00 1.92 -10.19
C VAL A 87 0.67 2.45 -9.67
N THR A 88 0.11 3.46 -10.35
CA THR A 88 -1.26 3.93 -10.11
C THR A 88 -2.19 3.41 -11.20
N LEU A 89 -3.23 2.67 -10.83
CA LEU A 89 -4.18 2.04 -11.75
C LEU A 89 -5.42 2.90 -11.94
N ASP A 90 -5.72 3.27 -13.19
CA ASP A 90 -7.04 3.77 -13.56
C ASP A 90 -7.86 2.69 -14.26
N ASN A 91 -7.35 2.15 -15.36
CA ASN A 91 -8.05 1.16 -16.18
C ASN A 91 -7.09 0.16 -16.83
N VAL A 92 -6.98 -1.04 -16.27
CA VAL A 92 -6.27 -2.18 -16.86
C VAL A 92 -7.28 -3.24 -17.29
N ASP A 93 -7.30 -3.60 -18.57
CA ASP A 93 -8.28 -4.54 -19.11
C ASP A 93 -7.66 -5.47 -20.16
N ALA A 94 -7.42 -6.72 -19.77
CA ALA A 94 -7.04 -7.82 -20.67
C ALA A 94 -8.26 -8.56 -21.26
N GLY A 95 -9.46 -8.29 -20.74
CA GLY A 95 -10.71 -8.93 -21.11
C GLY A 95 -11.13 -10.07 -20.17
N TYR A 96 -12.29 -9.91 -19.53
CA TYR A 96 -12.85 -10.80 -18.50
C TYR A 96 -12.99 -12.29 -18.92
N ASN A 97 -13.22 -12.57 -20.20
CA ASN A 97 -13.51 -13.94 -20.66
C ASN A 97 -12.32 -14.64 -21.34
N SER A 98 -11.22 -13.94 -21.62
CA SER A 98 -10.14 -14.53 -22.44
C SER A 98 -8.72 -14.11 -22.08
N GLY A 99 -8.46 -12.87 -21.66
CA GLY A 99 -7.08 -12.38 -21.51
C GLY A 99 -6.45 -12.65 -20.16
N ARG A 100 -5.13 -12.84 -20.17
CA ARG A 100 -4.31 -12.93 -18.97
C ARG A 100 -3.65 -11.58 -18.67
N LEU A 101 -3.65 -11.18 -17.40
CA LEU A 101 -2.76 -10.14 -16.89
C LEU A 101 -1.61 -10.81 -16.13
N GLU A 102 -0.38 -10.51 -16.52
CA GLU A 102 0.82 -10.73 -15.73
C GLU A 102 1.43 -9.36 -15.41
N MET A 103 1.43 -8.99 -14.13
CA MET A 103 1.94 -7.71 -13.67
C MET A 103 3.00 -7.91 -12.60
N THR A 104 4.21 -7.39 -12.86
CA THR A 104 5.32 -7.39 -11.90
C THR A 104 5.73 -5.98 -11.54
N VAL A 105 5.71 -5.65 -10.25
CA VAL A 105 6.23 -4.39 -9.71
C VAL A 105 7.40 -4.69 -8.79
N THR A 106 8.62 -4.43 -9.28
CA THR A 106 9.87 -4.85 -8.63
C THR A 106 10.31 -3.92 -7.49
N ASN A 107 9.84 -2.68 -7.50
CA ASN A 107 10.14 -1.68 -6.48
C ASN A 107 8.94 -0.73 -6.36
N GLY A 108 8.30 -0.67 -5.19
CA GLY A 108 7.11 0.15 -4.97
C GLY A 108 5.82 -0.66 -4.84
N SER A 109 4.71 0.06 -4.84
CA SER A 109 3.37 -0.48 -4.56
C SER A 109 2.43 -0.29 -5.75
N ILE A 110 1.28 -0.95 -5.70
CA ILE A 110 0.18 -0.74 -6.63
C ILE A 110 -0.95 -0.03 -5.87
N VAL A 111 -1.43 1.09 -6.39
CA VAL A 111 -2.56 1.83 -5.83
C VAL A 111 -3.61 2.12 -6.91
N GLY A 112 -4.89 2.19 -6.53
CA GLY A 112 -5.93 2.68 -7.44
C GLY A 112 -5.98 4.20 -7.45
N VAL A 113 -6.44 4.80 -8.56
CA VAL A 113 -6.79 6.23 -8.60
C VAL A 113 -7.85 6.58 -7.54
N ASN A 114 -7.87 7.85 -7.12
CA ASN A 114 -8.83 8.37 -6.14
C ASN A 114 -10.26 8.41 -6.72
N ARG A 115 -10.90 7.26 -6.70
CA ARG A 115 -12.24 6.93 -7.21
C ARG A 115 -12.89 5.93 -6.26
N ASP A 116 -14.23 5.87 -6.21
CA ASP A 116 -14.90 4.75 -5.55
C ASP A 116 -14.61 3.41 -6.26
N TYR A 117 -13.91 2.52 -5.57
CA TYR A 117 -13.53 1.19 -6.05
C TYR A 117 -14.72 0.27 -6.33
N ARG A 118 -15.91 0.61 -5.84
CA ARG A 118 -17.13 -0.19 -5.97
C ARG A 118 -17.90 0.10 -7.24
N GLU A 119 -17.62 1.21 -7.93
CA GLU A 119 -18.33 1.61 -9.14
C GLU A 119 -17.76 0.96 -10.40
N ARG A 120 -16.43 0.81 -10.45
CA ARG A 120 -15.68 0.26 -11.58
C ARG A 120 -14.44 -0.49 -11.10
N PRO A 121 -14.10 -1.64 -11.73
CA PRO A 121 -12.83 -2.31 -11.47
C PRO A 121 -11.63 -1.50 -11.97
N ASP A 122 -10.52 -1.55 -11.25
CA ASP A 122 -9.22 -1.03 -11.71
C ASP A 122 -8.55 -2.04 -12.65
N VAL A 123 -8.81 -3.34 -12.45
CA VAL A 123 -8.28 -4.45 -13.23
C VAL A 123 -9.41 -5.37 -13.70
N THR A 124 -9.45 -5.68 -15.00
CA THR A 124 -10.33 -6.69 -15.60
C THR A 124 -9.52 -7.73 -16.38
N ALA A 125 -9.72 -9.02 -16.09
CA ALA A 125 -9.03 -10.11 -16.79
C ALA A 125 -9.77 -11.45 -16.62
N ASN A 126 -9.41 -12.45 -17.42
CA ASN A 126 -9.82 -13.84 -17.18
C ASN A 126 -8.96 -14.46 -16.08
N ASN A 127 -7.63 -14.35 -16.22
CA ASN A 127 -6.66 -14.74 -15.20
C ASN A 127 -5.76 -13.55 -14.90
N ALA A 128 -5.38 -13.36 -13.64
CA ALA A 128 -4.45 -12.31 -13.25
C ALA A 128 -3.43 -12.85 -12.25
N LEU A 129 -2.15 -12.70 -12.59
CA LEU A 129 -1.02 -12.88 -11.70
C LEU A 129 -0.42 -11.50 -11.43
N ILE A 130 -0.46 -11.06 -10.17
CA ILE A 130 0.12 -9.80 -9.73
C ILE A 130 1.20 -10.11 -8.70
N ASN A 131 2.43 -9.74 -9.03
CA ASN A 131 3.58 -9.84 -8.14
C ASN A 131 4.10 -8.43 -7.84
N VAL A 132 3.92 -7.98 -6.61
CA VAL A 132 4.37 -6.66 -6.17
C VAL A 132 5.28 -6.81 -4.95
N PHE A 133 6.46 -6.21 -5.00
CA PHE A 133 7.39 -6.24 -3.87
C PHE A 133 6.92 -5.37 -2.69
N GLY A 134 6.10 -4.36 -2.96
CA GLY A 134 5.43 -3.54 -1.95
C GLY A 134 4.00 -4.00 -1.67
N ASP A 135 3.12 -3.03 -1.49
CA ASP A 135 1.71 -3.26 -1.15
C ASP A 135 0.83 -3.20 -2.39
N ILE A 136 -0.36 -3.80 -2.32
CA ILE A 136 -1.45 -3.57 -3.27
C ILE A 136 -2.66 -2.97 -2.54
N GLY A 137 -3.10 -1.82 -3.02
CA GLY A 137 -4.17 -1.04 -2.41
C GLY A 137 -3.76 -0.40 -1.09
N THR A 138 -4.74 0.22 -0.45
CA THR A 138 -4.62 0.83 0.88
C THR A 138 -5.84 0.46 1.72
N LEU A 139 -5.77 0.67 3.03
CA LEU A 139 -6.88 0.41 3.95
C LEU A 139 -8.20 1.07 3.51
N TYR A 140 -8.12 2.28 2.95
CA TYR A 140 -9.30 3.06 2.55
C TYR A 140 -9.62 2.95 1.05
N ARG A 141 -8.67 2.46 0.25
CA ARG A 141 -8.82 2.25 -1.18
C ARG A 141 -8.16 0.93 -1.58
N PRO A 142 -8.86 -0.21 -1.40
CA PRO A 142 -8.41 -1.47 -1.96
C PRO A 142 -8.35 -1.36 -3.49
N VAL A 143 -7.50 -2.16 -4.14
CA VAL A 143 -7.54 -2.29 -5.60
C VAL A 143 -8.75 -3.13 -5.99
N SER A 144 -9.57 -2.62 -6.89
CA SER A 144 -10.78 -3.27 -7.38
C SER A 144 -10.46 -4.19 -8.55
N VAL A 145 -10.70 -5.48 -8.40
CA VAL A 145 -10.40 -6.50 -9.42
C VAL A 145 -11.68 -7.20 -9.85
N ASN A 146 -11.87 -7.30 -11.16
CA ASN A 146 -12.92 -8.09 -11.81
C ASN A 146 -12.25 -9.22 -12.60
N VAL A 147 -11.99 -10.32 -11.92
CA VAL A 147 -11.26 -11.47 -12.49
C VAL A 147 -12.17 -12.69 -12.51
N ASN A 148 -12.27 -13.35 -13.66
CA ASN A 148 -13.24 -14.43 -13.87
C ASN A 148 -12.79 -15.77 -13.26
N ASN A 149 -11.60 -16.24 -13.64
CA ASN A 149 -11.16 -17.59 -13.36
C ASN A 149 -10.15 -17.63 -12.21
N GLU A 150 -8.92 -17.16 -12.41
CA GLU A 150 -7.86 -17.27 -11.41
C GLU A 150 -7.24 -15.91 -11.06
N PHE A 151 -7.16 -15.60 -9.77
CA PHE A 151 -6.44 -14.45 -9.24
C PHE A 151 -5.31 -14.93 -8.33
N VAL A 152 -4.07 -14.63 -8.72
CA VAL A 152 -2.86 -14.92 -7.95
C VAL A 152 -2.21 -13.61 -7.53
N LEU A 153 -1.95 -13.46 -6.24
CA LEU A 153 -1.34 -12.26 -5.66
C LEU A 153 -0.13 -12.62 -4.80
N PHE A 154 0.97 -11.93 -5.03
CA PHE A 154 2.13 -11.89 -4.14
C PHE A 154 2.37 -10.43 -3.75
N SER A 155 2.35 -10.12 -2.45
CA SER A 155 2.59 -8.77 -1.94
C SER A 155 3.06 -8.74 -0.48
N ASN A 156 3.48 -7.58 0.01
CA ASN A 156 3.61 -7.36 1.45
C ASN A 156 2.22 -7.25 2.08
N VAL A 157 1.48 -6.21 1.72
CA VAL A 157 0.10 -6.00 2.16
C VAL A 157 -0.87 -6.11 0.98
N GLY A 158 -1.84 -7.01 1.08
CA GLY A 158 -2.91 -7.21 0.13
C GLY A 158 -4.21 -6.54 0.56
N SER A 159 -4.63 -5.46 -0.11
CA SER A 159 -5.96 -4.87 0.04
C SER A 159 -6.69 -4.88 -1.31
N VAL A 160 -7.55 -5.88 -1.50
CA VAL A 160 -8.22 -6.16 -2.77
C VAL A 160 -9.74 -6.24 -2.56
N TYR A 161 -10.48 -5.62 -3.48
CA TYR A 161 -11.93 -5.72 -3.57
C TYR A 161 -12.32 -6.48 -4.83
N TYR A 162 -13.19 -7.48 -4.71
CA TYR A 162 -13.67 -8.27 -5.84
C TYR A 162 -14.95 -7.66 -6.42
N TYR A 163 -14.80 -6.99 -7.56
CA TYR A 163 -15.90 -6.34 -8.28
C TYR A 163 -16.72 -7.37 -9.04
N GLY A 164 -18.05 -7.30 -8.96
CA GLY A 164 -18.97 -8.17 -9.71
C GLY A 164 -19.02 -9.64 -9.27
N GLY A 165 -18.12 -10.07 -8.38
CA GLY A 165 -18.04 -11.42 -7.86
C GLY A 165 -16.61 -11.84 -7.59
N ARG A 166 -16.43 -12.93 -6.82
CA ARG A 166 -15.11 -13.49 -6.58
C ARG A 166 -14.67 -14.36 -7.78
N PRO A 167 -13.37 -14.37 -8.11
CA PRO A 167 -12.79 -15.34 -9.04
C PRO A 167 -13.06 -16.78 -8.58
N ARG A 168 -13.03 -17.73 -9.51
CA ARG A 168 -13.17 -19.17 -9.19
C ARG A 168 -12.04 -19.68 -8.30
N THR A 169 -10.83 -19.23 -8.55
CA THR A 169 -9.62 -19.60 -7.82
C THR A 169 -8.94 -18.33 -7.32
N ILE A 170 -8.59 -18.31 -6.04
CA ILE A 170 -7.85 -17.20 -5.42
C ILE A 170 -6.63 -17.80 -4.72
N ILE A 171 -5.44 -17.34 -5.10
CA ILE A 171 -4.18 -17.67 -4.45
C ILE A 171 -3.57 -16.35 -3.97
N ASP A 172 -3.76 -16.03 -2.71
CA ASP A 172 -3.22 -14.81 -2.10
C ASP A 172 -2.07 -15.18 -1.15
N ASN A 173 -0.85 -14.86 -1.57
CA ASN A 173 0.39 -15.04 -0.82
C ASN A 173 0.90 -13.71 -0.24
N SER A 174 0.01 -12.75 -0.01
CA SER A 174 0.38 -11.51 0.69
C SER A 174 0.78 -11.81 2.14
N THR A 175 1.81 -11.12 2.63
CA THR A 175 2.27 -11.26 4.04
C THR A 175 1.17 -10.84 5.01
N ILE A 176 0.45 -9.76 4.70
CA ILE A 176 -0.69 -9.25 5.45
C ILE A 176 -1.87 -9.12 4.49
N LYS A 177 -3.06 -9.53 4.92
CA LYS A 177 -4.30 -9.44 4.13
C LYS A 177 -5.27 -8.50 4.82
N ILE A 178 -5.65 -7.42 4.15
CA ILE A 178 -6.60 -6.42 4.66
C ILE A 178 -7.92 -6.60 3.92
N GLY A 179 -8.79 -7.44 4.48
CA GLY A 179 -10.21 -7.40 4.18
C GLY A 179 -10.87 -6.25 4.95
N LEU A 180 -11.79 -5.51 4.33
CA LEU A 180 -12.60 -4.47 4.99
C LEU A 180 -13.39 -4.97 6.22
N PHE A 181 -13.49 -6.30 6.40
CA PHE A 181 -14.04 -6.95 7.59
C PHE A 181 -12.99 -7.62 8.49
N ASP A 182 -11.75 -7.84 8.02
CA ASP A 182 -10.63 -8.33 8.84
C ASP A 182 -9.99 -7.21 9.67
N ALA A 183 -10.01 -5.96 9.20
CA ALA A 183 -9.46 -4.83 9.96
C ALA A 183 -10.26 -4.50 11.25
N LEU A 184 -11.56 -4.86 11.30
CA LEU A 184 -12.41 -4.62 12.47
C LEU A 184 -12.52 -5.86 13.39
N LEU A 185 -12.34 -7.07 12.85
CA LEU A 185 -12.38 -8.33 13.61
C LEU A 185 -10.99 -8.88 13.99
N GLY A 186 -9.92 -8.43 13.33
CA GLY A 186 -8.53 -8.77 13.65
C GLY A 186 -7.99 -8.07 14.90
N LEU A 187 -8.58 -6.93 15.29
CA LEU A 187 -8.40 -6.33 16.61
C LEU A 187 -9.19 -7.05 17.71
N SER A 188 -10.08 -7.99 17.33
CA SER A 188 -10.77 -8.87 18.28
C SER A 188 -9.98 -10.15 18.58
N GLY A 189 -8.86 -10.40 17.88
CA GLY A 189 -8.07 -11.63 17.96
C GLY A 189 -6.59 -11.45 18.35
N GLN A 190 -6.05 -10.22 18.30
CA GLN A 190 -4.81 -9.91 19.02
C GLN A 190 -5.16 -9.80 20.50
N GLN A 191 -4.97 -10.92 21.21
CA GLN A 191 -4.91 -11.06 22.67
C GLN A 191 -5.36 -9.79 23.41
N LEU A 192 -6.67 -9.66 23.67
CA LEU A 192 -7.06 -8.93 24.85
C LEU A 192 -6.29 -9.59 25.99
N ILE A 193 -5.34 -8.87 26.58
CA ILE A 193 -5.07 -9.10 27.99
C ILE A 193 -6.40 -8.79 28.65
N GLU A 194 -7.09 -9.85 29.03
CA GLU A 194 -8.18 -9.73 29.98
C GLU A 194 -7.53 -9.13 31.22
N VAL A 195 -7.69 -7.82 31.40
CA VAL A 195 -7.43 -7.21 32.68
C VAL A 195 -8.49 -7.82 33.56
N GLU A 196 -8.08 -8.81 34.36
CA GLU A 196 -8.91 -9.43 35.37
C GLU A 196 -9.73 -8.33 36.05
N THR A 197 -11.03 -8.56 36.17
CA THR A 197 -11.88 -7.70 36.98
C THR A 197 -11.24 -7.59 38.37
N LEU A 198 -11.31 -6.42 39.02
CA LEU A 198 -10.69 -6.16 40.34
C LEU A 198 -11.04 -7.18 41.45
N SER A 199 -12.00 -8.08 41.20
CA SER A 199 -12.39 -9.19 42.06
C SER A 199 -11.49 -10.43 41.98
N GLU A 200 -10.61 -10.56 40.98
CA GLU A 200 -9.74 -11.74 40.78
C GLU A 200 -8.25 -11.46 41.03
N ILE A 201 -7.89 -10.20 41.26
CA ILE A 201 -6.55 -9.86 41.76
C ILE A 201 -6.43 -10.38 43.20
N ASP A 202 -5.49 -11.28 43.47
CA ASP A 202 -5.13 -11.69 44.83
C ASP A 202 -4.71 -10.43 45.63
N PRO A 203 -5.49 -10.00 46.65
CA PRO A 203 -5.15 -8.82 47.43
C PRO A 203 -3.79 -8.94 48.12
N ALA A 204 -3.28 -10.16 48.31
CA ALA A 204 -2.01 -10.42 48.97
C ALA A 204 -0.78 -9.96 48.15
N ILE A 205 -0.94 -9.64 46.87
CA ILE A 205 0.13 -9.08 46.04
C ILE A 205 0.28 -7.55 46.23
N PHE A 206 -0.71 -6.89 46.83
CA PHE A 206 -0.55 -5.52 47.34
C PHE A 206 -0.18 -5.56 48.82
N THR A 207 1.12 -5.69 49.07
CA THR A 207 1.71 -5.44 50.39
C THR A 207 1.27 -4.08 50.91
N GLU A 208 0.43 -4.10 51.96
CA GLU A 208 0.14 -3.07 52.95
C GLU A 208 0.35 -1.61 52.48
N VAL A 209 -0.51 -1.11 51.59
CA VAL A 209 -0.63 0.34 51.36
C VAL A 209 -1.22 0.97 52.62
N ARG A 210 -0.35 1.44 53.52
CA ARG A 210 -0.76 2.22 54.71
C ARG A 210 -1.27 3.57 54.27
N HIS A 211 -2.58 3.68 54.13
CA HIS A 211 -3.27 4.93 53.85
C HIS A 211 -3.37 5.74 55.15
N TYR A 212 -2.51 6.74 55.33
CA TYR A 212 -2.64 7.71 56.41
C TYR A 212 -3.67 8.76 55.99
N ASN A 213 -4.94 8.54 56.35
CA ASN A 213 -5.96 9.58 56.29
C ASN A 213 -5.96 10.32 57.63
N GLN A 214 -5.65 11.61 57.63
CA GLN A 214 -5.68 12.43 58.84
C GLN A 214 -6.36 13.77 58.52
N ASP A 215 -7.65 13.83 58.85
CA ASP A 215 -8.58 14.90 58.45
C ASP A 215 -8.44 16.23 59.22
N GLU A 216 -7.42 16.43 60.07
CA GLU A 216 -7.18 17.77 60.68
C GLU A 216 -5.82 17.91 61.42
N ILE A 217 -4.75 17.29 60.90
CA ILE A 217 -3.38 17.55 61.39
C ILE A 217 -2.47 17.77 60.19
N SER A 218 -1.94 18.98 60.04
CA SER A 218 -0.97 19.31 58.99
C SER A 218 0.32 18.52 59.22
N ILE A 219 0.53 17.46 58.44
CA ILE A 219 1.78 16.72 58.43
C ILE A 219 2.83 17.58 57.73
N ARG A 220 3.91 17.94 58.43
CA ARG A 220 5.06 18.63 57.83
C ARG A 220 5.70 17.71 56.78
N LEU A 221 5.98 18.26 55.59
CA LEU A 221 6.79 17.59 54.58
C LEU A 221 8.19 17.24 55.13
N PRO A 222 8.80 16.13 54.67
CA PRO A 222 10.20 15.77 54.96
C PRO A 222 11.18 16.92 54.66
N ALA A 223 12.29 16.98 55.41
CA ALA A 223 13.26 18.09 55.35
C ALA A 223 13.80 18.39 53.94
N ASP A 224 13.94 17.34 53.13
CA ASP A 224 14.43 17.34 51.74
C ASP A 224 13.37 17.74 50.71
N GLN A 225 12.09 17.88 51.11
CA GLN A 225 10.98 18.31 50.24
C GLN A 225 10.29 19.59 50.74
N ARG A 226 10.88 20.25 51.73
CA ARG A 226 10.43 21.55 52.23
C ARG A 226 11.07 22.65 51.39
N TYR A 227 10.24 23.46 50.73
CA TYR A 227 10.68 24.68 50.04
C TYR A 227 11.08 25.81 51.02
N ASP A 228 10.98 25.55 52.33
CA ASP A 228 11.37 26.46 53.43
C ASP A 228 12.90 26.71 53.49
N ASN A 229 13.72 25.92 52.77
CA ASN A 229 15.18 25.89 52.94
C ASN A 229 15.98 26.78 51.97
N ASP A 230 15.31 27.53 51.08
CA ASP A 230 15.98 28.40 50.10
C ASP A 230 15.94 29.90 50.44
N GLU A 231 15.34 30.30 51.58
CA GLU A 231 15.24 31.72 51.97
C GLU A 231 15.72 32.07 53.41
N GLU A 232 16.32 31.13 54.16
CA GLU A 232 16.84 31.40 55.53
C GLU A 232 18.37 31.27 55.73
N ASP A 233 19.16 31.08 54.68
CA ASP A 233 20.64 31.12 54.79
C ASP A 233 21.25 32.53 54.68
N GLU A 234 20.44 33.58 54.49
CA GLU A 234 20.95 34.97 54.46
C GLU A 234 21.11 35.63 55.85
N ARG A 235 20.77 34.96 56.96
CA ARG A 235 20.75 35.62 58.29
C ARG A 235 21.57 34.97 59.41
N ARG A 236 22.28 33.86 59.19
CA ARG A 236 22.93 33.14 60.32
C ARG A 236 24.45 32.93 60.33
N ASP A 237 25.23 33.38 59.35
CA ASP A 237 26.70 33.36 59.51
C ASP A 237 27.45 34.70 59.28
N ARG A 238 26.73 35.82 59.40
CA ARG A 238 27.35 37.13 59.71
C ARG A 238 27.82 37.27 61.17
N ARG A 239 27.88 36.19 61.96
CA ARG A 239 28.26 36.22 63.39
C ARG A 239 29.44 35.33 63.80
N ARG A 240 30.17 34.73 62.86
CA ARG A 240 31.52 34.18 63.10
C ARG A 240 32.55 34.86 62.22
N ARG A 241 32.60 36.20 62.32
CA ARG A 241 33.72 37.05 61.90
C ARG A 241 34.85 36.97 62.93
N SER A 242 36.08 37.17 62.45
CA SER A 242 37.29 37.62 63.17
C SER A 242 37.76 36.68 64.30
N HIS A 243 38.89 36.01 64.19
CA HIS A 243 40.23 36.54 63.98
C HIS A 243 41.17 35.43 63.50
#